data_AF-A0A267H595-F1
#
_entry.id   AF-A0A267H595-F1
#
_cell.length_a   1.000
_cell.length_b   1.000
_cell.length_c   1.000
_cell.angle_alpha   90.00
_cell.angle_beta   90.00
_cell.angle_gamma   90.00
#
_symmetry.space_group_name_H-M   'P 1'
#
loop_
_entity.id
_entity.type
_entity.pdbx_description
1 polymer ?
#
loop_
_entity_poly.entity_id
_entity_poly.type
_entity_poly.pdbx_seq_one_letter_code
_entity_poly.pdbx_strand_id
1 'polypeptide(L)'
;SMPAVPRSEVLSLYKQLLRCSQKFNLYNFRVYAREKVRHEFRRNKEVSDPAQVRSLLDEARRGLELLRRQTAINQMFSTQRLVIEQGLKQF
;
A
#
# COMPACT_ATOMS: atom_id res chain seq x y z
N SER A 1 -24.57 7.26 18.31
CA SER A 1 -24.30 6.96 16.90
C SER A 1 -22.80 7.11 16.63
N MET A 2 -22.19 6.22 15.86
CA MET A 2 -20.76 6.30 15.52
C MET A 2 -20.49 7.55 14.65
N PRO A 3 -19.49 8.38 14.97
CA PRO A 3 -19.19 9.55 14.14
C PRO A 3 -18.57 9.14 12.81
N ALA A 4 -18.91 9.87 11.75
CA ALA A 4 -18.30 9.72 10.44
C ALA A 4 -16.78 9.97 10.50
N VAL A 5 -16.04 9.25 9.67
CA VAL A 5 -14.58 9.44 9.56
C VAL A 5 -14.28 10.60 8.60
N PRO A 6 -13.39 11.55 8.96
CA PRO A 6 -13.02 12.64 8.06
C PRO A 6 -12.38 12.13 6.77
N ARG A 7 -12.80 12.71 5.64
CA ARG A 7 -12.20 12.40 4.32
C ARG A 7 -10.69 12.62 4.28
N SER A 8 -10.19 13.61 5.01
CA SER A 8 -8.76 13.90 5.13
C SER A 8 -7.97 12.75 5.73
N GLU A 9 -8.54 12.03 6.70
CA GLU A 9 -7.93 10.87 7.34
C GLU A 9 -7.79 9.70 6.35
N VAL A 10 -8.86 9.39 5.62
CA VAL A 10 -8.87 8.38 4.55
C VAL A 10 -7.80 8.68 3.50
N LEU A 11 -7.75 9.93 3.02
CA LEU A 11 -6.77 10.34 2.01
C LEU A 11 -5.33 10.36 2.53
N SER A 12 -5.13 10.71 3.80
CA SER A 12 -3.81 10.64 4.43
C SER A 12 -3.29 9.21 4.46
N LEU A 13 -4.13 8.26 4.91
CA LEU A 13 -3.75 6.85 4.96
C LEU A 13 -3.49 6.27 3.57
N TYR A 14 -4.34 6.59 2.59
CA TYR A 14 -4.13 6.22 1.19
C TYR A 14 -2.77 6.69 0.66
N LYS A 15 -2.42 7.97 0.87
CA LYS A 15 -1.13 8.52 0.45
C LYS A 15 0.04 7.86 1.16
N GLN A 16 -0.09 7.53 2.44
CA GLN A 16 0.95 6.82 3.19
C GLN A 16 1.20 5.43 2.62
N LEU A 17 0.15 4.68 2.30
CA LEU A 17 0.24 3.36 1.67
C LEU A 17 0.90 3.42 0.29
N LEU A 18 0.50 4.37 -0.56
CA LEU A 18 1.13 4.57 -1.87
C LEU A 18 2.62 4.91 -1.74
N ARG A 19 2.99 5.83 -0.85
CA ARG A 19 4.40 6.17 -0.60
C ARG A 19 5.18 4.97 -0.09
N CYS A 20 4.59 4.14 0.78
CA CYS A 20 5.24 2.94 1.27
C CYS A 20 5.45 1.91 0.15
N SER A 21 4.45 1.68 -0.70
CA SER A 21 4.57 0.76 -1.84
C SER A 21 5.71 1.12 -2.81
N GLN A 22 6.03 2.41 -2.94
CA GLN A 22 7.11 2.86 -3.81
C GLN A 22 8.51 2.55 -3.28
N LYS A 23 8.65 2.20 -1.99
CA LYS A 23 9.94 1.93 -1.36
C LYS A 23 10.48 0.51 -1.60
N PHE A 24 9.69 -0.38 -2.19
CA PHE A 24 10.18 -1.71 -2.58
C PHE A 24 11.25 -1.58 -3.65
N ASN A 25 12.37 -2.30 -3.46
CA ASN A 25 13.46 -2.32 -4.43
C ASN A 25 13.06 -3.12 -5.66
N LEU A 26 12.48 -4.31 -5.45
CA LEU A 26 12.03 -5.17 -6.54
C LEU A 26 10.81 -4.58 -7.26
N TYR A 27 10.87 -4.54 -8.60
CA TYR A 27 9.85 -3.89 -9.43
C TYR A 27 8.47 -4.51 -9.29
N ASN A 28 8.40 -5.85 -9.31
CA ASN A 28 7.17 -6.60 -9.19
C ASN A 28 6.42 -6.29 -7.88
N PHE A 29 7.11 -6.25 -6.75
CA PHE A 29 6.50 -5.92 -5.46
C PHE A 29 6.05 -4.47 -5.39
N ARG A 30 6.84 -3.54 -5.93
CA ARG A 30 6.46 -2.12 -6.02
C ARG A 30 5.17 -1.92 -6.80
N VAL A 31 5.06 -2.52 -7.99
CA VAL A 31 3.88 -2.42 -8.85
C VAL A 31 2.67 -3.11 -8.21
N TYR A 32 2.85 -4.35 -7.74
CA TYR A 32 1.76 -5.10 -7.11
C TYR A 32 1.19 -4.37 -5.90
N ALA A 33 2.04 -3.92 -4.97
CA ALA A 33 1.59 -3.23 -3.77
C ALA A 33 0.84 -1.93 -4.12
N ARG A 34 1.34 -1.16 -5.09
CA ARG A 34 0.68 0.07 -5.56
C ARG A 34 -0.70 -0.21 -6.15
N GLU A 35 -0.82 -1.19 -7.04
CA GLU A 35 -2.10 -1.50 -7.68
C GLU A 35 -3.08 -2.14 -6.70
N LYS A 36 -2.63 -2.96 -5.75
CA LYS A 36 -3.46 -3.49 -4.67
C LYS A 36 -4.05 -2.37 -3.81
N VAL A 37 -3.23 -1.41 -3.38
CA VAL A 37 -3.70 -0.24 -2.61
C VAL A 37 -4.73 0.56 -3.42
N ARG A 38 -4.47 0.83 -4.70
CA ARG A 38 -5.42 1.54 -5.58
C ARG A 38 -6.74 0.77 -5.74
N HIS A 39 -6.65 -0.54 -5.96
CA HIS A 39 -7.79 -1.41 -6.14
C HIS A 39 -8.68 -1.42 -4.89
N GLU A 40 -8.10 -1.65 -3.70
CA GLU A 40 -8.85 -1.72 -2.45
C GLU A 40 -9.58 -0.42 -2.12
N PHE A 41 -8.92 0.73 -2.27
CA PHE A 41 -9.56 2.03 -2.01
C PHE A 41 -10.66 2.35 -3.02
N ARG A 42 -10.52 1.94 -4.29
CA ARG A 42 -11.59 2.11 -5.29
C ARG A 42 -12.77 1.18 -5.01
N ARG A 43 -12.49 -0.09 -4.69
CA ARG A 43 -13.50 -1.10 -4.40
C ARG A 43 -14.42 -0.69 -3.25
N ASN A 44 -13.88 0.01 -2.26
CA ASN A 44 -14.62 0.45 -1.07
C ASN A 44 -15.06 1.93 -1.12
N LYS A 45 -14.96 2.61 -2.27
CA LYS A 45 -15.21 4.06 -2.38
C LYS A 45 -16.63 4.49 -1.99
N GLU A 46 -17.61 3.63 -2.24
CA GLU A 46 -19.04 3.93 -2.03
C GLU A 46 -19.55 3.43 -0.65
N VAL A 47 -18.68 2.87 0.20
CA VAL A 47 -19.04 2.45 1.56
C VAL A 47 -19.31 3.71 2.41
N SER A 48 -20.52 3.80 2.96
CA SER A 48 -21.00 4.97 3.70
C SER A 48 -21.31 4.68 5.17
N ASP A 49 -21.43 3.41 5.57
CA ASP A 49 -21.62 3.04 6.98
C ASP A 49 -20.37 3.41 7.81
N PRO A 50 -20.49 4.29 8.83
CA PRO A 50 -19.34 4.73 9.61
C PRO A 50 -18.58 3.61 10.32
N ALA A 51 -19.27 2.55 10.75
CA ALA A 51 -18.62 1.41 11.41
C ALA A 51 -17.79 0.59 10.42
N GLN A 52 -18.34 0.32 9.23
CA GLN A 52 -17.62 -0.36 8.15
C GLN A 52 -16.42 0.45 7.65
N VAL A 53 -16.55 1.78 7.48
CA VAL A 53 -15.44 2.64 7.09
C VAL A 53 -14.30 2.57 8.11
N ARG A 54 -14.60 2.60 9.42
CA ARG A 54 -13.58 2.46 10.47
C ARG A 54 -12.87 1.12 10.40
N SER A 55 -13.61 0.03 10.25
CA SER A 55 -13.04 -1.32 10.12
C SER A 55 -12.07 -1.43 8.94
N LEU A 56 -12.46 -0.89 7.78
CA LEU A 56 -11.61 -0.84 6.58
C LEU A 56 -10.36 0.02 6.78
N LEU A 57 -10.45 1.14 7.50
CA LEU A 57 -9.29 1.95 7.82
C LEU A 57 -8.35 1.25 8.82
N ASP A 58 -8.88 0.51 9.78
CA ASP A 58 -8.06 -0.30 10.68
C ASP A 58 -7.34 -1.43 9.95
N GLU A 59 -8.00 -2.06 8.97
CA GLU A 59 -7.35 -3.00 8.06
C GLU A 59 -6.24 -2.33 7.25
N ALA A 60 -6.51 -1.16 6.67
CA ALA A 60 -5.53 -0.39 5.92
C ALA A 60 -4.32 0.06 6.78
N ARG A 61 -4.54 0.38 8.06
CA ARG A 61 -3.46 0.68 9.03
C ARG A 61 -2.57 -0.54 9.29
N ARG A 62 -3.17 -1.70 9.56
CA ARG A 62 -2.42 -2.98 9.69
C ARG A 62 -1.64 -3.29 8.41
N GLY A 63 -2.26 -3.06 7.24
CA GLY A 63 -1.61 -3.19 5.94
C GLY A 63 -0.42 -2.25 5.79
N LEU A 64 -0.50 -1.01 6.26
CA LEU A 64 0.61 -0.06 6.23
C LEU A 64 1.80 -0.53 7.08
N GLU A 65 1.55 -1.07 8.27
CA GLU A 65 2.58 -1.64 9.12
C GLU A 65 3.24 -2.87 8.50
N LEU A 66 2.46 -3.74 7.85
CA LEU A 66 2.97 -4.87 7.10
C LEU A 66 3.87 -4.41 5.93
N LEU A 67 3.40 -3.46 5.12
CA LEU A 67 4.17 -2.92 4.01
C LEU A 67 5.49 -2.30 4.48
N ARG A 68 5.50 -1.56 5.59
CA ARG A 68 6.73 -0.99 6.16
C ARG A 68 7.75 -2.07 6.51
N ARG A 69 7.31 -3.12 7.22
CA ARG A 69 8.18 -4.26 7.59
C ARG A 69 8.70 -4.99 6.35
N GLN A 70 7.82 -5.31 5.41
CA GLN A 70 8.19 -6.06 4.20
C GLN A 70 9.13 -5.25 3.31
N THR A 71 8.96 -3.93 3.25
CA THR A 71 9.87 -3.05 2.53
C THR A 71 11.25 -3.06 3.19
N ALA A 72 11.34 -2.94 4.52
CA ALA A 72 12.61 -2.97 5.23
C ALA A 72 13.35 -4.31 5.00
N ILE A 73 12.65 -5.44 5.13
CA ILE A 73 13.18 -6.77 4.83
C ILE A 73 13.66 -6.84 3.38
N ASN A 74 12.84 -6.39 2.43
CA ASN A 74 13.21 -6.39 1.02
C ASN A 74 14.49 -5.58 0.76
N GLN A 75 14.64 -4.43 1.41
CA GLN A 75 15.84 -3.61 1.30
C GLN A 75 17.08 -4.30 1.88
N MET A 76 16.95 -4.97 3.05
CA MET A 76 18.05 -5.71 3.68
C MET A 76 18.59 -6.86 2.81
N PHE A 77 17.71 -7.58 2.10
CA PHE A 77 18.08 -8.76 1.29
C PHE A 77 18.21 -8.46 -0.22
N SER A 78 18.07 -7.20 -0.66
CA SER A 78 18.13 -6.82 -2.08
C SER A 78 19.56 -6.77 -2.68
N THR A 79 20.56 -7.36 -2.02
CA THR A 79 21.94 -7.44 -2.52
C THR A 79 22.08 -8.32 -3.78
N GLN A 80 21.06 -9.12 -4.13
CA GLN A 80 21.01 -9.87 -5.39
C GLN A 80 19.78 -9.47 -6.20
N ARG A 81 19.99 -8.62 -7.22
CA ARG A 81 18.96 -8.36 -8.24
C ARG A 81 18.63 -9.66 -8.96
N LEU A 82 17.34 -9.93 -9.14
CA LEU A 82 16.88 -11.04 -9.97
C LEU A 82 17.38 -10.84 -11.41
N VAL A 83 17.68 -11.93 -12.14
CA VAL A 83 18.17 -11.89 -13.54
C VAL A 83 17.25 -11.05 -14.44
N ILE A 84 15.93 -11.09 -14.19
CA ILE A 84 14.93 -10.29 -14.90
C ILE A 84 15.06 -8.76 -14.70
N GLU A 85 15.75 -8.32 -13.65
CA GLU A 85 16.01 -6.90 -13.36
C GLU A 85 17.35 -6.42 -13.95
N GLN A 86 18.19 -7.33 -14.44
CA GLN A 86 19.45 -7.00 -15.12
C GLN A 86 19.22 -6.56 -16.58
N GLY A 87 18.13 -7.02 -17.21
CA GLY A 87 17.80 -6.72 -18.62
C GLY A 87 17.00 -5.43 -18.88
N LEU A 88 16.47 -4.76 -17.85
CA LEU A 88 15.60 -3.59 -17.98
C LEU A 88 16.33 -2.26 -18.24
N LYS A 89 17.58 -2.30 -18.73
CA LYS A 89 18.38 -1.11 -19.07
C LYS A 89 18.46 -0.80 -20.57
N GLN A 90 17.71 -1.48 -21.44
CA GLN A 90 17.89 -1.34 -22.91
C GLN A 90 16.62 -1.03 -23.72
N PHE A 91 15.56 -0.51 -23.09
CA PHE A 91 14.43 0.06 -23.83
C PHE A 91 13.99 1.38 -23.21
#